data_AF-A0A961KW23-F1
#
_entry.id   AF-A0A961KW23-F1
#
_cell.length_a   1.000
_cell.length_b   1.000
_cell.length_c   1.000
_cell.angle_alpha   90.00
_cell.angle_beta   90.00
_cell.angle_gamma   90.00
#
_symmetry.space_group_name_H-M   'P 1'
#
loop_
_entity.id
_entity.type
_entity.pdbx_description
1 polymer ?
#
loop_
_entity_poly.entity_id
_entity_poly.type
_entity_poly.pdbx_seq_one_letter_code
_entity_poly.pdbx_strand_id
1 'polypeptide(L)'
;MRQVFLRALLFAALVAGAAARAGDSVPLPRPLPAVAVDPEAAADLFAMPAVAEATHMALELVQAGDSEGAARLLDRMVQRHPGLGPLRIDRAALAMLADDPDLALAHLDAAAAQGSPELAGLETDPLFAPLATDPARGPRFAAILARPAPPAPVPLPAPVVDGAAEVSAANTVWNPASERLEPRFAFAAAPSAPVLPARPEAAAYDLLREHVRRGHAAGNHGDLFDNRDRGHSTLERAAHPQLAHVTYSPVARAADIDYGLNDRVLFDRPTFGNSSTAVTGGALWRSLPRLAMTRADGSGPLRLWQNVEANHLYIHPAHKDFGEDFGDLFPANTPYLLVSRGSSGSDRPFMEAV
;
A
#
# COMPACT_ATOMS: atom_id res chain seq x y z
N MET A 1 -31.37 -0.18 9.16
CA MET A 1 -30.30 -1.19 9.35
C MET A 1 -29.47 -1.49 8.09
N ARG A 2 -29.48 -0.65 7.03
CA ARG A 2 -28.94 -1.05 5.70
C ARG A 2 -28.08 -0.04 4.92
N GLN A 3 -27.77 1.15 5.46
CA GLN A 3 -27.04 2.17 4.66
C GLN A 3 -25.76 2.73 5.28
N VAL A 4 -25.44 2.36 6.52
CA VAL A 4 -24.21 2.82 7.21
C VAL A 4 -23.11 1.78 7.17
N PHE A 5 -23.50 0.50 7.14
CA PHE A 5 -22.61 -0.65 6.90
C PHE A 5 -22.35 -0.92 5.41
N LEU A 6 -22.86 -0.06 4.50
CA LEU A 6 -22.83 -0.30 3.05
C LEU A 6 -21.68 0.42 2.33
N ARG A 7 -20.60 0.80 3.02
CA ARG A 7 -19.33 1.16 2.34
C ARG A 7 -18.52 -0.05 1.89
N ALA A 8 -18.86 -1.26 2.37
CA ALA A 8 -18.23 -2.52 1.94
C ALA A 8 -18.88 -3.17 0.69
N LEU A 9 -19.97 -2.63 0.13
CA LEU A 9 -20.77 -3.32 -0.92
C LEU A 9 -21.14 -2.46 -2.14
N LEU A 10 -20.58 -1.26 -2.29
CA LEU A 10 -20.88 -0.36 -3.42
C LEU A 10 -19.60 0.21 -4.04
N PHE A 11 -18.69 -0.65 -4.49
CA PHE A 11 -17.52 -0.29 -5.30
C PHE A 11 -17.41 -1.13 -6.59
N ALA A 12 -18.55 -1.46 -7.18
CA ALA A 12 -18.65 -2.04 -8.51
C ALA A 12 -19.59 -1.17 -9.36
N ALA A 13 -19.08 -0.04 -9.86
CA ALA A 13 -19.47 0.63 -11.11
C ALA A 13 -19.04 2.11 -11.09
N LEU A 14 -17.91 2.43 -11.72
CA LEU A 14 -17.69 3.65 -12.53
C LEU A 14 -16.22 3.68 -13.01
N VAL A 15 -15.90 2.79 -13.96
CA VAL A 15 -14.78 3.02 -14.89
C VAL A 15 -15.38 3.64 -16.14
N ALA A 16 -15.38 4.96 -16.20
CA ALA A 16 -15.53 5.70 -17.44
C ALA A 16 -14.23 6.48 -17.64
N GLY A 17 -13.49 6.08 -18.67
CA GLY A 17 -12.14 6.56 -18.94
C GLY A 17 -12.05 8.04 -19.24
N ALA A 18 -10.95 8.64 -18.79
CA ALA A 18 -10.40 9.84 -19.37
C ALA A 18 -8.93 9.56 -19.70
N ALA A 19 -8.68 9.28 -20.98
CA ALA A 19 -7.34 9.29 -21.54
C ALA A 19 -6.79 10.72 -21.44
N ALA A 20 -5.87 10.95 -20.50
CA ALA A 20 -5.09 12.18 -20.48
C ALA A 20 -4.05 12.10 -21.60
N ARG A 21 -4.21 12.95 -22.62
CA ARG A 21 -3.21 13.15 -23.67
C ARG A 21 -1.93 13.70 -23.06
N ALA A 22 -0.81 13.06 -23.40
CA ALA A 22 0.51 13.63 -23.24
C ALA A 22 0.62 14.90 -24.10
N GLY A 23 0.87 16.04 -23.46
CA GLY A 23 1.07 17.32 -24.12
C GLY A 23 1.59 18.35 -23.11
N ASP A 24 2.76 18.89 -23.43
CA ASP A 24 3.49 20.00 -22.80
C ASP A 24 4.31 19.69 -21.54
N SER A 25 5.62 19.55 -21.80
CA SER A 25 6.70 19.47 -20.83
C SER A 25 6.79 20.75 -19.99
N VAL A 26 6.23 20.71 -18.77
CA VAL A 26 6.51 21.71 -17.74
C VAL A 26 7.97 21.52 -17.28
N PRO A 27 8.82 22.56 -17.31
CA PRO A 27 10.17 22.47 -16.75
C PRO A 27 10.09 22.03 -15.28
N LEU A 28 10.92 21.07 -14.90
CA LEU A 28 10.97 20.57 -13.52
C LEU A 28 11.12 21.75 -12.54
N PRO A 29 10.27 21.87 -11.51
CA PRO A 29 10.59 22.74 -10.40
C PRO A 29 11.94 22.29 -9.83
N ARG A 30 12.77 23.27 -9.44
CA ARG A 30 14.00 23.01 -8.67
C ARG A 30 13.68 22.03 -7.53
N PRO A 31 14.62 21.16 -7.11
CA PRO A 31 14.39 20.27 -5.97
C PRO A 31 13.82 21.10 -4.83
N LEU A 32 12.55 20.88 -4.53
CA LEU A 32 11.96 21.50 -3.36
C LEU A 32 12.72 20.92 -2.16
N PRO A 33 13.08 21.72 -1.16
CA PRO A 33 13.60 21.17 0.08
C PRO A 33 12.63 20.10 0.55
N ALA A 34 13.17 18.97 1.03
CA ALA A 34 12.36 17.88 1.58
C ALA A 34 11.33 18.50 2.52
N VAL A 35 10.05 18.37 2.16
CA VAL A 35 8.98 18.86 3.01
C VAL A 35 9.05 18.00 4.27
N ALA A 36 9.43 18.60 5.39
CA ALA A 36 9.47 17.91 6.66
C ALA A 36 8.03 17.55 7.01
N VAL A 37 7.68 16.27 6.82
CA VAL A 37 6.42 15.71 7.30
C VAL A 37 6.59 15.46 8.79
N ASP A 38 5.56 15.79 9.56
CA ASP A 38 5.48 15.46 10.97
C ASP A 38 5.71 13.94 11.18
N PRO A 39 6.67 13.52 12.01
CA PRO A 39 6.97 12.11 12.24
C PRO A 39 5.77 11.29 12.74
N GLU A 40 4.87 11.89 13.53
CA GLU A 40 3.66 11.21 14.01
C GLU A 40 2.68 10.97 12.86
N ALA A 41 2.39 12.00 12.06
CA ALA A 41 1.58 11.86 10.85
C ALA A 41 2.17 10.85 9.85
N ALA A 42 3.50 10.81 9.72
CA ALA A 42 4.19 9.82 8.88
C ALA A 42 4.00 8.39 9.42
N ALA A 43 4.12 8.20 10.73
CA ALA A 43 3.91 6.90 11.37
C ALA A 43 2.46 6.42 11.21
N ASP A 44 1.50 7.31 11.37
CA ASP A 44 0.07 7.03 11.18
C ASP A 44 -0.25 6.66 9.73
N LEU A 45 0.31 7.38 8.75
CA LEU A 45 0.17 7.03 7.33
C LEU A 45 0.66 5.61 7.05
N PHE A 46 1.87 5.26 7.50
CA PHE A 46 2.45 3.94 7.26
C PHE A 46 1.80 2.83 8.11
N ALA A 47 1.01 3.18 9.13
CA ALA A 47 0.20 2.23 9.89
C ALA A 47 -1.12 1.87 9.19
N MET A 48 -1.56 2.64 8.18
CA MET A 48 -2.87 2.45 7.54
C MET A 48 -3.18 1.03 7.04
N PRO A 49 -2.23 0.25 6.47
CA PRO A 49 -2.49 -1.15 6.12
C PRO A 49 -2.90 -2.01 7.33
N ALA A 50 -2.22 -1.85 8.47
CA ALA A 50 -2.56 -2.57 9.70
C ALA A 50 -3.86 -2.07 10.32
N VAL A 51 -4.15 -0.78 10.16
CA VAL A 51 -5.44 -0.18 10.56
C VAL A 51 -6.59 -0.78 9.76
N ALA A 52 -6.47 -0.90 8.44
CA ALA A 52 -7.48 -1.52 7.59
C ALA A 52 -7.73 -2.99 7.98
N GLU A 53 -6.65 -3.77 8.18
CA GLU A 53 -6.75 -5.15 8.67
C GLU A 53 -7.48 -5.22 10.02
N ALA A 54 -7.14 -4.34 10.97
CA ALA A 54 -7.80 -4.30 12.27
C ALA A 54 -9.29 -3.87 12.18
N THR A 55 -9.62 -2.94 11.29
CA THR A 55 -11.02 -2.52 11.05
C THR A 55 -11.84 -3.67 10.44
N HIS A 56 -11.28 -4.45 9.53
CA HIS A 56 -11.93 -5.67 9.02
C HIS A 56 -12.16 -6.70 10.12
N MET A 57 -11.15 -6.97 10.95
CA MET A 57 -11.31 -7.87 12.09
C MET A 57 -12.37 -7.37 13.09
N ALA A 58 -12.44 -6.06 13.33
CA ALA A 58 -13.48 -5.48 14.18
C ALA A 58 -14.88 -5.70 13.59
N LEU A 59 -15.02 -5.56 12.27
CA LEU A 59 -16.27 -5.84 11.56
C LEU A 59 -16.67 -7.33 11.68
N GLU A 60 -15.72 -8.25 11.49
CA GLU A 60 -15.96 -9.69 11.66
C GLU A 60 -16.44 -10.02 13.09
N LEU A 61 -15.84 -9.40 14.11
CA LEU A 61 -16.26 -9.56 15.50
C LEU A 61 -17.69 -9.06 15.73
N VAL A 62 -18.06 -7.90 15.19
CA VAL A 62 -19.45 -7.39 15.25
C VAL A 62 -20.41 -8.35 14.56
N GLN A 63 -20.05 -8.88 13.40
CA GLN A 63 -20.88 -9.84 12.66
C GLN A 63 -21.05 -11.17 13.43
N ALA A 64 -20.04 -11.57 14.19
CA ALA A 64 -20.08 -12.71 15.10
C ALA A 64 -20.84 -12.42 16.42
N GLY A 65 -21.29 -11.18 16.64
CA GLY A 65 -21.98 -10.73 17.85
C GLY A 65 -21.05 -10.31 19.00
N ASP A 66 -19.74 -10.26 18.79
CA ASP A 66 -18.73 -9.81 19.77
C ASP A 66 -18.42 -8.31 19.61
N SER A 67 -19.41 -7.47 19.85
CA SER A 67 -19.25 -6.00 19.80
C SER A 67 -18.25 -5.48 20.85
N GLU A 68 -18.11 -6.18 21.98
CA GLU A 68 -17.15 -5.80 23.03
C GLU A 68 -15.71 -6.09 22.58
N GLY A 69 -15.48 -7.24 21.93
CA GLY A 69 -14.21 -7.57 21.29
C GLY A 69 -13.82 -6.57 20.22
N ALA A 70 -14.76 -6.17 19.36
CA ALA A 70 -14.56 -5.14 18.36
C ALA A 70 -14.18 -3.79 18.99
N ALA A 71 -14.90 -3.37 20.03
CA ALA A 71 -14.59 -2.15 20.78
C ALA A 71 -13.18 -2.19 21.39
N ARG A 72 -12.81 -3.27 22.07
CA ARG A 72 -11.45 -3.44 22.64
C ARG A 72 -10.37 -3.40 21.57
N LEU A 73 -10.63 -3.93 20.37
CA LEU A 73 -9.69 -3.87 19.25
C LEU A 73 -9.51 -2.43 18.76
N LEU A 74 -10.60 -1.71 18.50
CA LEU A 74 -10.54 -0.31 18.08
C LEU A 74 -9.93 0.59 19.16
N ASP A 75 -10.21 0.35 20.44
CA ASP A 75 -9.64 1.12 21.54
C ASP A 75 -8.10 1.00 21.59
N ARG A 76 -7.55 -0.22 21.37
CA ARG A 76 -6.10 -0.41 21.23
C ARG A 76 -5.52 0.34 20.03
N MET A 77 -6.25 0.35 18.91
CA MET A 77 -5.81 1.06 17.71
C MET A 77 -5.83 2.57 17.91
N VAL A 78 -6.89 3.13 18.52
CA VAL A 78 -6.99 4.55 18.88
C VAL A 78 -5.89 4.94 19.87
N GLN A 79 -5.53 4.07 20.82
CA GLN A 79 -4.44 4.34 21.75
C GLN A 79 -3.08 4.40 21.04
N ARG A 80 -2.85 3.53 20.05
CA ARG A 80 -1.60 3.47 19.29
C ARG A 80 -1.49 4.57 18.24
N HIS A 81 -2.63 4.98 17.68
CA HIS A 81 -2.74 5.94 16.59
C HIS A 81 -3.78 7.02 16.92
N PRO A 82 -3.51 7.88 17.92
CA PRO A 82 -4.51 8.84 18.44
C PRO A 82 -4.88 9.93 17.43
N GLY A 83 -4.03 10.18 16.42
CA GLY A 83 -4.23 11.15 15.34
C GLY A 83 -5.16 10.66 14.22
N LEU A 84 -5.41 9.35 14.12
CA LEU A 84 -6.27 8.79 13.07
C LEU A 84 -7.76 8.99 13.37
N GLY A 85 -8.33 10.03 12.76
CA GLY A 85 -9.77 10.32 12.75
C GLY A 85 -10.67 9.14 12.39
N PRO A 86 -10.38 8.36 11.32
CA PRO A 86 -11.20 7.22 10.93
C PRO A 86 -11.42 6.19 12.06
N LEU A 87 -10.38 5.85 12.83
CA LEU A 87 -10.51 4.92 13.97
C LEU A 87 -11.47 5.42 15.05
N ARG A 88 -11.49 6.74 15.28
CA ARG A 88 -12.41 7.36 16.24
C ARG A 88 -13.84 7.33 15.70
N ILE A 89 -14.04 7.55 14.41
CA ILE A 89 -15.35 7.46 13.76
C ILE A 89 -15.89 6.02 13.83
N ASP A 90 -15.06 5.02 13.52
CA ASP A 90 -15.42 3.60 13.65
C ASP A 90 -15.81 3.26 15.11
N ARG A 91 -15.06 3.78 16.08
CA ARG A 91 -15.36 3.58 17.50
C ARG A 91 -16.64 4.28 17.94
N ALA A 92 -16.95 5.46 17.38
CA ALA A 92 -18.20 6.17 17.60
C ALA A 92 -19.39 5.39 17.01
N ALA A 93 -19.22 4.78 15.84
CA ALA A 93 -20.23 3.92 15.25
C ALA A 93 -20.55 2.71 16.16
N LEU A 94 -19.53 2.05 16.73
CA LEU A 94 -19.75 0.99 17.72
C LEU A 94 -20.48 1.48 18.98
N ALA A 95 -20.15 2.69 19.45
CA ALA A 95 -20.84 3.27 20.60
C ALA A 95 -22.33 3.53 20.31
N MET A 96 -22.66 4.04 19.12
CA MET A 96 -24.06 4.18 18.69
C MET A 96 -24.79 2.83 18.61
N LEU A 97 -24.13 1.76 18.14
CA LEU A 97 -24.71 0.41 18.13
C LEU A 97 -24.91 -0.17 19.52
N ALA A 98 -24.13 0.29 20.50
CA ALA A 98 -24.24 -0.08 21.91
C ALA A 98 -25.19 0.83 22.71
N ASP A 99 -25.93 1.73 22.05
CA ASP A 99 -26.82 2.72 22.67
C ASP A 99 -26.10 3.67 23.65
N ASP A 100 -24.84 4.01 23.35
CA ASP A 100 -24.01 4.97 24.10
C ASP A 100 -23.71 6.22 23.25
N PRO A 101 -24.69 7.13 23.09
CA PRO A 101 -24.55 8.33 22.26
C PRO A 101 -23.53 9.34 22.82
N ASP A 102 -23.30 9.33 24.13
CA ASP A 102 -22.37 10.28 24.76
C ASP A 102 -20.91 9.87 24.50
N LEU A 103 -20.62 8.56 24.53
CA LEU A 103 -19.33 8.03 24.08
C LEU A 103 -19.12 8.26 22.58
N ALA A 104 -20.15 8.07 21.75
CA ALA A 104 -20.07 8.37 20.32
C ALA A 104 -19.67 9.83 20.07
N LEU A 105 -20.33 10.79 20.73
CA LEU A 105 -19.99 12.21 20.62
C LEU A 105 -18.57 12.53 21.11
N ALA A 106 -18.09 11.85 22.16
CA ALA A 106 -16.72 12.05 22.64
C ALA A 106 -15.67 11.63 21.59
N HIS A 107 -15.91 10.51 20.89
CA HIS A 107 -15.02 10.06 19.82
C HIS A 107 -15.09 10.95 18.58
N LEU A 108 -16.30 11.38 18.17
CA LEU A 108 -16.46 12.30 17.04
C LEU A 108 -15.83 13.67 17.32
N ASP A 109 -15.96 14.19 18.54
CA ASP A 109 -15.32 15.44 18.94
C ASP A 109 -13.78 15.33 18.88
N ALA A 110 -13.24 14.20 19.33
CA ALA A 110 -11.81 13.92 19.22
C ALA A 110 -11.35 13.73 17.76
N ALA A 111 -12.17 13.13 16.88
CA ALA A 111 -11.87 13.06 15.45
C ALA A 111 -11.87 14.47 14.80
N ALA A 112 -12.80 15.33 15.21
CA ALA A 112 -12.89 16.70 14.73
C ALA A 112 -11.71 17.56 15.21
N ALA A 113 -11.22 17.32 16.43
CA ALA A 113 -10.02 17.97 16.94
C ALA A 113 -8.76 17.63 16.13
N GLN A 114 -8.73 16.47 15.48
CA GLN A 114 -7.66 16.05 14.55
C GLN A 114 -7.93 16.47 13.09
N GLY A 115 -9.06 17.15 12.82
CA GLY A 115 -9.40 17.61 11.47
C GLY A 115 -9.78 16.49 10.50
N SER A 116 -10.40 15.39 10.97
CA SER A 116 -10.80 14.28 10.11
C SER A 116 -11.80 14.73 9.02
N PRO A 117 -11.44 14.64 7.72
CA PRO A 117 -12.37 14.98 6.63
C PRO A 117 -13.54 14.00 6.52
N GLU A 118 -13.42 12.80 7.09
CA GLU A 118 -14.43 11.74 7.07
C GLU A 118 -15.66 12.04 7.94
N LEU A 119 -15.63 13.09 8.75
CA LEU A 119 -16.81 13.60 9.45
C LEU A 119 -17.85 14.18 8.48
N ALA A 120 -17.42 14.59 7.28
CA ALA A 120 -18.31 15.07 6.24
C ALA A 120 -19.32 13.98 5.84
N GLY A 121 -20.60 14.33 5.90
CA GLY A 121 -21.71 13.44 5.53
C GLY A 121 -22.30 12.61 6.68
N LEU A 122 -21.69 12.62 7.88
CA LEU A 122 -22.26 11.92 9.05
C LEU A 122 -23.63 12.46 9.47
N GLU A 123 -23.96 13.71 9.12
CA GLU A 123 -25.29 14.28 9.35
C GLU A 123 -26.41 13.51 8.62
N THR A 124 -26.09 12.91 7.47
CA THR A 124 -27.05 12.16 6.65
C THR A 124 -27.03 10.66 6.95
N ASP A 125 -26.12 10.23 7.82
CA ASP A 125 -25.91 8.84 8.15
C ASP A 125 -26.99 8.34 9.13
N PRO A 126 -27.78 7.30 8.77
CA PRO A 126 -28.85 6.80 9.63
C PRO A 126 -28.44 6.31 11.02
N LEU A 127 -27.18 5.94 11.24
CA LEU A 127 -26.67 5.50 12.54
C LEU A 127 -26.53 6.68 13.49
N PHE A 128 -26.16 7.85 12.96
CA PHE A 128 -25.97 9.08 13.74
C PHE A 128 -27.19 10.00 13.72
N ALA A 129 -28.21 9.73 12.90
CA ALA A 129 -29.47 10.48 12.87
C ALA A 129 -30.13 10.70 14.26
N PRO A 130 -30.07 9.76 15.22
CA PRO A 130 -30.57 10.01 16.58
C PRO A 130 -29.83 11.15 17.30
N LEU A 131 -28.53 11.34 17.06
CA LEU A 131 -27.76 12.44 17.66
C LEU A 131 -28.23 13.80 17.13
N ALA A 132 -28.59 13.87 15.85
CA ALA A 132 -29.04 15.11 15.21
C ALA A 132 -30.43 15.55 15.69
N THR A 133 -31.32 14.60 15.98
CA THR A 133 -32.72 14.89 16.39
C THR A 133 -32.90 15.06 17.90
N ASP A 134 -31.93 14.64 18.69
CA ASP A 134 -31.92 14.81 20.15
C ASP A 134 -31.75 16.30 20.54
N PRO A 135 -32.70 16.90 21.30
CA PRO A 135 -32.62 18.31 21.69
C PRO A 135 -31.41 18.67 22.57
N ALA A 136 -30.90 17.74 23.37
CA ALA A 136 -29.75 17.95 24.25
C ALA A 136 -28.42 17.74 23.53
N ARG A 137 -28.37 16.83 22.55
CA ARG A 137 -27.13 16.41 21.87
C ARG A 137 -26.94 17.00 20.48
N GLY A 138 -28.03 17.31 19.78
CA GLY A 138 -28.04 17.86 18.42
C GLY A 138 -27.14 19.08 18.23
N PRO A 139 -27.19 20.10 19.12
CA PRO A 139 -26.30 21.25 19.01
C PRO A 139 -24.81 20.89 19.11
N ARG A 140 -24.45 19.92 19.96
CA ARG A 140 -23.06 19.45 20.09
C ARG A 140 -22.63 18.67 18.84
N PHE A 141 -23.48 17.77 18.35
CA PHE A 141 -23.21 17.03 17.11
C PHE A 141 -22.99 17.98 15.92
N ALA A 142 -23.88 18.95 15.73
CA ALA A 142 -23.75 19.96 14.68
C ALA A 142 -22.46 20.78 14.81
N ALA A 143 -22.08 21.17 16.03
CA ALA A 143 -20.84 21.90 16.27
C ALA A 143 -19.58 21.06 15.95
N ILE A 144 -19.61 19.75 16.21
CA ILE A 144 -18.53 18.83 15.84
C ILE A 144 -18.39 18.77 14.31
N LEU A 145 -19.50 18.59 13.58
CA LEU A 145 -19.48 18.47 12.11
C LEU A 145 -19.15 19.79 11.40
N ALA A 146 -19.43 20.93 12.02
CA ALA A 146 -19.11 22.25 11.47
C ALA A 146 -17.62 22.63 11.58
N ARG A 147 -16.80 21.84 12.28
CA ARG A 147 -15.36 22.10 12.38
C ARG A 147 -14.68 21.89 11.03
N PRO A 148 -13.92 22.87 10.52
CA PRO A 148 -13.25 22.74 9.23
C PRO A 148 -12.14 21.68 9.33
N ALA A 149 -12.16 20.71 8.42
CA ALA A 149 -11.03 19.82 8.21
C ALA A 149 -9.94 20.58 7.42
N PRO A 150 -8.65 20.44 7.78
CA PRO A 150 -7.58 20.89 6.93
C PRO A 150 -7.65 20.16 5.57
N PRO A 151 -7.24 20.82 4.47
CA PRO A 151 -7.17 20.16 3.19
C PRO A 151 -6.22 18.96 3.29
N ALA A 152 -6.63 17.82 2.72
CA ALA A 152 -5.76 16.66 2.66
C ALA A 152 -4.46 17.03 1.92
N PRO A 153 -3.28 16.67 2.45
CA PRO A 153 -2.04 16.94 1.78
C PRO A 153 -2.03 16.23 0.41
N VAL A 154 -1.71 16.97 -0.64
CA VAL A 154 -1.54 16.39 -1.98
C VAL A 154 -0.12 15.82 -2.04
N PRO A 155 0.06 14.50 -2.25
CA PRO A 155 1.39 13.91 -2.34
C PRO A 155 2.11 14.49 -3.56
N LEU A 156 3.32 15.00 -3.33
CA LEU A 156 4.19 15.44 -4.40
C LEU A 156 5.05 14.27 -4.86
N PRO A 157 5.15 14.01 -6.18
CA PRO A 157 6.08 12.99 -6.67
C PRO A 157 7.50 13.27 -6.19
N ALA A 158 8.14 12.28 -5.56
CA ALA A 158 9.54 12.40 -5.14
C ALA A 158 10.46 12.26 -6.35
N PRO A 159 11.49 13.10 -6.50
CA PRO A 159 12.47 12.92 -7.56
C PRO A 159 13.26 11.63 -7.32
N VAL A 160 13.49 10.86 -8.40
CA VAL A 160 14.47 9.77 -8.39
C VAL A 160 15.86 10.36 -8.54
N VAL A 161 16.71 10.18 -7.53
CA VAL A 161 18.06 10.74 -7.46
C VAL A 161 19.06 9.60 -7.36
N ASP A 162 20.09 9.62 -8.20
CA ASP A 162 21.16 8.61 -8.23
C ASP A 162 20.65 7.15 -8.26
N GLY A 163 19.56 6.91 -9.00
CA GLY A 163 18.93 5.60 -9.12
C GLY A 163 18.23 5.12 -7.83
N ALA A 164 17.90 6.02 -6.92
CA ALA A 164 17.12 5.73 -5.72
C ALA A 164 15.74 6.42 -5.79
N ALA A 165 14.69 5.62 -5.58
CA ALA A 165 13.30 6.06 -5.48
C ALA A 165 12.84 5.88 -4.02
N GLU A 166 12.90 6.95 -3.22
CA GLU A 166 12.57 6.86 -1.79
C GLU A 166 11.06 6.93 -1.53
N VAL A 167 10.54 5.93 -0.81
CA VAL A 167 9.20 5.91 -0.23
C VAL A 167 9.22 6.62 1.11
N SER A 168 8.58 7.78 1.16
CA SER A 168 8.45 8.64 2.34
C SER A 168 7.00 9.10 2.50
N ALA A 169 6.67 9.67 3.66
CA ALA A 169 5.34 10.23 3.86
C ALA A 169 5.07 11.46 2.96
N ALA A 170 6.11 12.13 2.45
CA ALA A 170 5.95 13.31 1.60
C ALA A 170 5.44 12.99 0.19
N ASN A 171 5.67 11.77 -0.30
CA ASN A 171 5.28 11.32 -1.64
C ASN A 171 4.29 10.16 -1.64
N THR A 172 3.80 9.73 -0.49
CA THR A 172 2.90 8.58 -0.34
C THR A 172 1.53 9.01 0.14
N VAL A 173 0.48 8.41 -0.42
CA VAL A 173 -0.89 8.50 0.12
C VAL A 173 -1.44 7.13 0.44
N TRP A 174 -2.37 7.09 1.38
CA TRP A 174 -3.25 5.95 1.56
C TRP A 174 -4.44 6.07 0.60
N ASN A 175 -4.69 5.03 -0.18
CA ASN A 175 -5.90 4.90 -0.99
C ASN A 175 -6.86 3.90 -0.32
N PRO A 176 -8.00 4.36 0.24
CA PRO A 176 -8.95 3.48 0.91
C PRO A 176 -9.71 2.55 -0.04
N ALA A 177 -9.76 2.84 -1.35
CA ALA A 177 -10.46 1.98 -2.31
C ALA A 177 -9.63 0.74 -2.70
N SER A 178 -8.31 0.89 -2.78
CA SER A 178 -7.39 -0.22 -3.01
C SER A 178 -6.86 -0.83 -1.72
N GLU A 179 -6.95 -0.10 -0.60
CA GLU A 179 -6.30 -0.37 0.68
C GLU A 179 -4.77 -0.46 0.57
N ARG A 180 -4.19 0.46 -0.21
CA ARG A 180 -2.76 0.47 -0.52
C ARG A 180 -2.16 1.84 -0.29
N LEU A 181 -0.88 1.82 0.07
CA LEU A 181 0.00 2.97 0.02
C LEU A 181 0.43 3.20 -1.42
N GLU A 182 0.26 4.43 -1.91
CA GLU A 182 0.55 4.83 -3.29
C GLU A 182 1.64 5.91 -3.29
N PRO A 183 2.93 5.52 -3.28
CA PRO A 183 4.04 6.45 -3.48
C PRO A 183 4.09 6.93 -4.93
N ARG A 184 4.50 8.19 -5.10
CA ARG A 184 4.65 8.83 -6.42
C ARG A 184 6.08 9.22 -6.71
N PHE A 185 6.50 9.05 -7.95
CA PHE A 185 7.87 9.34 -8.39
C PHE A 185 7.97 10.19 -9.65
N ALA A 186 8.92 11.11 -9.64
CA ALA A 186 9.31 11.92 -10.78
C ALA A 186 10.68 11.45 -11.31
N PHE A 187 10.67 10.96 -12.56
CA PHE A 187 11.88 10.63 -13.30
C PHE A 187 12.30 11.81 -14.18
N ALA A 188 13.60 11.91 -14.45
CA ALA A 188 14.09 12.79 -15.50
C ALA A 188 13.48 12.40 -16.86
N ALA A 189 13.29 13.38 -17.75
CA ALA A 189 12.68 13.15 -19.06
C ALA A 189 13.51 12.19 -19.95
N ALA A 190 14.82 12.14 -19.75
CA ALA A 190 15.73 11.24 -20.45
C ALA A 190 16.67 10.57 -19.45
N PRO A 191 17.10 9.31 -19.73
CA PRO A 191 18.12 8.65 -18.92
C PRO A 191 19.47 9.34 -19.07
N SER A 192 20.21 9.44 -17.97
CA SER A 192 21.62 9.84 -17.96
C SER A 192 22.58 8.65 -18.00
N ALA A 193 22.09 7.47 -17.65
CA ALA A 193 22.87 6.24 -17.55
C ALA A 193 22.74 5.36 -18.82
N PRO A 194 23.78 4.60 -19.21
CA PRO A 194 23.68 3.65 -20.32
C PRO A 194 22.68 2.54 -19.97
N VAL A 195 22.06 1.88 -20.97
CA VAL A 195 21.10 0.79 -20.69
C VAL A 195 21.76 -0.40 -19.99
N LEU A 196 22.97 -0.76 -20.42
CA LEU A 196 23.74 -1.86 -19.87
C LEU A 196 25.11 -1.35 -19.41
N PRO A 197 25.74 -2.01 -18.42
CA PRO A 197 27.09 -1.66 -17.99
C PRO A 197 28.09 -1.88 -19.13
N ALA A 198 29.16 -1.09 -19.11
CA ALA A 198 30.31 -1.29 -19.97
C ALA A 198 31.09 -2.54 -19.50
N ARG A 199 30.65 -3.72 -19.94
CA ARG A 199 31.35 -4.99 -19.73
C ARG A 199 31.89 -5.52 -21.06
N PRO A 200 33.21 -5.78 -21.16
CA PRO A 200 33.75 -6.51 -22.29
C PRO A 200 33.23 -7.97 -22.21
N GLU A 201 32.77 -8.51 -23.33
CA GLU A 201 32.59 -9.97 -23.55
C GLU A 201 31.27 -10.66 -23.13
N ALA A 202 30.11 -10.03 -23.37
CA ALA A 202 28.86 -10.80 -23.43
C ALA A 202 28.09 -10.49 -24.73
N ALA A 203 28.09 -11.43 -25.67
CA ALA A 203 27.36 -11.30 -26.95
C ALA A 203 25.87 -10.94 -26.74
N ALA A 204 25.26 -11.44 -25.65
CA ALA A 204 23.91 -11.08 -25.25
C ALA A 204 23.75 -9.57 -24.96
N TYR A 205 24.73 -8.93 -24.33
CA TYR A 205 24.69 -7.50 -24.06
C TYR A 205 24.84 -6.66 -25.33
N ASP A 206 25.63 -7.12 -26.30
CA ASP A 206 25.73 -6.46 -27.61
C ASP A 206 24.41 -6.54 -28.37
N LEU A 207 23.72 -7.69 -28.32
CA LEU A 207 22.39 -7.84 -28.91
C LEU A 207 21.39 -6.89 -28.25
N LEU A 208 21.35 -6.81 -26.92
CA LEU A 208 20.46 -5.89 -26.20
C LEU A 208 20.77 -4.42 -26.52
N ARG A 209 22.05 -4.03 -26.54
CA ARG A 209 22.46 -2.68 -26.97
C ARG A 209 22.00 -2.37 -28.38
N GLU A 210 22.10 -3.33 -29.29
CA GLU A 210 21.65 -3.18 -30.67
C GLU A 210 20.13 -3.05 -30.77
N HIS A 211 19.37 -3.82 -29.99
CA HIS A 211 17.91 -3.70 -29.91
C HIS A 211 17.49 -2.31 -29.42
N VAL A 212 18.14 -1.78 -28.39
CA VAL A 212 17.91 -0.40 -27.92
C VAL A 212 18.26 0.61 -29.02
N ARG A 213 19.44 0.48 -29.64
CA ARG A 213 19.90 1.40 -30.69
C ARG A 213 18.95 1.44 -31.89
N ARG A 214 18.30 0.32 -32.21
CA ARG A 214 17.28 0.21 -33.27
C ARG A 214 15.87 0.63 -32.82
N GLY A 215 15.68 0.97 -31.55
CA GLY A 215 14.36 1.31 -30.99
C GLY A 215 13.43 0.10 -30.82
N HIS A 216 13.97 -1.12 -30.80
CA HIS A 216 13.22 -2.36 -30.56
C HIS A 216 13.12 -2.71 -29.06
N ALA A 217 13.86 -2.00 -28.21
CA ALA A 217 13.83 -2.10 -26.75
C ALA A 217 13.96 -0.70 -26.13
N ALA A 218 13.36 -0.48 -24.95
CA ALA A 218 13.28 0.83 -24.30
C ALA A 218 14.36 1.08 -23.22
N GLY A 219 15.05 0.03 -22.75
CA GLY A 219 15.83 0.09 -21.50
C GLY A 219 14.92 0.08 -20.26
N ASN A 220 15.48 0.36 -19.09
CA ASN A 220 14.74 0.33 -17.80
C ASN A 220 14.53 1.72 -17.19
N HIS A 221 14.76 2.79 -17.95
CA HIS A 221 14.51 4.15 -17.46
C HIS A 221 13.02 4.36 -17.21
N GLY A 222 12.67 4.66 -15.97
CA GLY A 222 11.27 4.79 -15.53
C GLY A 222 10.73 3.57 -14.78
N ASP A 223 11.48 2.46 -14.78
CA ASP A 223 11.13 1.25 -14.05
C ASP A 223 11.68 1.29 -12.62
N LEU A 224 10.97 0.62 -11.72
CA LEU A 224 11.36 0.45 -10.33
C LEU A 224 11.78 -0.99 -10.03
N PHE A 225 12.77 -1.12 -9.15
CA PHE A 225 13.12 -2.37 -8.50
C PHE A 225 12.85 -2.31 -7.00
N ASP A 226 11.89 -3.10 -6.52
CA ASP A 226 11.53 -3.19 -5.10
C ASP A 226 12.07 -4.47 -4.47
N ASN A 227 13.10 -4.34 -3.63
CA ASN A 227 13.63 -5.44 -2.84
C ASN A 227 13.06 -5.41 -1.43
N ARG A 228 12.26 -6.44 -1.11
CA ARG A 228 11.50 -6.54 0.14
C ARG A 228 12.04 -7.62 1.08
N ASP A 229 13.35 -7.87 1.01
CA ASP A 229 14.07 -8.75 1.93
C ASP A 229 15.28 -8.07 2.57
N ARG A 230 15.32 -6.73 2.54
CA ARG A 230 16.34 -5.88 3.16
C ARG A 230 17.75 -6.15 2.62
N GLY A 231 17.85 -6.42 1.33
CA GLY A 231 19.10 -6.62 0.60
C GLY A 231 19.64 -8.05 0.64
N HIS A 232 18.82 -9.03 1.04
CA HIS A 232 19.24 -10.42 1.14
C HIS A 232 19.38 -11.10 -0.23
N SER A 233 18.47 -10.81 -1.17
CA SER A 233 18.57 -11.23 -2.57
C SER A 233 18.34 -10.01 -3.47
N THR A 234 19.39 -9.22 -3.71
CA THR A 234 19.28 -7.95 -4.45
C THR A 234 19.97 -8.01 -5.81
N LEU A 235 19.54 -7.14 -6.73
CA LEU A 235 20.27 -6.86 -7.96
C LEU A 235 21.39 -5.85 -7.71
N GLU A 236 22.51 -6.05 -8.38
CA GLU A 236 23.65 -5.14 -8.30
C GLU A 236 23.35 -3.86 -9.10
N ARG A 237 23.23 -2.71 -8.43
CA ARG A 237 22.95 -1.40 -9.08
C ARG A 237 23.87 -1.11 -10.27
N ALA A 238 25.16 -1.40 -10.12
CA ALA A 238 26.14 -1.17 -11.18
C ALA A 238 25.93 -2.05 -12.42
N ALA A 239 25.23 -3.18 -12.29
CA ALA A 239 24.87 -4.06 -13.39
C ALA A 239 23.58 -3.63 -14.10
N HIS A 240 22.74 -2.81 -13.45
CA HIS A 240 21.45 -2.35 -13.95
C HIS A 240 21.35 -0.80 -13.87
N PRO A 241 22.20 -0.08 -14.62
CA PRO A 241 22.40 1.37 -14.46
C PRO A 241 21.18 2.28 -14.66
N GLN A 242 20.15 1.85 -15.40
CA GLN A 242 18.93 2.64 -15.59
C GLN A 242 17.83 2.33 -14.58
N LEU A 243 17.97 1.25 -13.81
CA LEU A 243 16.96 0.77 -12.88
C LEU A 243 16.96 1.62 -11.62
N ALA A 244 15.80 2.16 -11.25
CA ALA A 244 15.66 2.89 -10.00
C ALA A 244 15.29 1.92 -8.88
N HIS A 245 16.18 1.78 -7.89
CA HIS A 245 15.92 0.92 -6.74
C HIS A 245 15.08 1.68 -5.72
N VAL A 246 13.98 1.06 -5.31
CA VAL A 246 13.15 1.56 -4.23
C VAL A 246 13.94 1.54 -2.92
N THR A 247 13.82 2.61 -2.16
CA THR A 247 14.33 2.71 -0.79
C THR A 247 13.19 3.17 0.11
N TYR A 248 13.28 2.87 1.40
CA TYR A 248 12.23 3.18 2.35
C TYR A 248 12.77 4.07 3.45
N SER A 249 12.06 5.17 3.73
CA SER A 249 12.37 6.04 4.85
C SER A 249 12.37 5.27 6.18
N PRO A 250 13.10 5.73 7.21
CA PRO A 250 13.15 5.04 8.50
C PRO A 250 11.78 4.76 9.12
N VAL A 251 10.82 5.68 8.96
CA VAL A 251 9.45 5.52 9.47
C VAL A 251 8.70 4.41 8.72
N ALA A 252 8.82 4.35 7.40
CA ALA A 252 8.23 3.26 6.59
C ALA A 252 8.82 1.89 6.96
N ARG A 253 10.14 1.82 7.20
CA ARG A 253 10.80 0.59 7.64
C ARG A 253 10.39 0.17 9.05
N ALA A 254 10.21 1.11 9.96
CA ALA A 254 9.71 0.84 11.31
C ALA A 254 8.28 0.28 11.32
N ALA A 255 7.50 0.54 10.27
CA ALA A 255 6.18 -0.03 10.02
C ALA A 255 6.22 -1.32 9.16
N ASP A 256 7.41 -1.89 8.91
CA ASP A 256 7.63 -3.08 8.06
C ASP A 256 7.01 -2.96 6.65
N ILE A 257 6.98 -1.74 6.10
CA ILE A 257 6.52 -1.52 4.72
C ILE A 257 7.56 -2.04 3.70
N ASP A 258 8.81 -2.22 4.11
CA ASP A 258 9.95 -2.65 3.29
C ASP A 258 10.17 -4.18 3.25
N TYR A 259 9.27 -4.98 3.82
CA TYR A 259 9.55 -6.39 4.08
C TYR A 259 8.41 -7.34 3.67
N GLY A 260 8.79 -8.53 3.19
CA GLY A 260 7.88 -9.63 2.87
C GLY A 260 7.13 -9.46 1.54
N LEU A 261 5.92 -10.02 1.48
CA LEU A 261 5.04 -9.91 0.32
C LEU A 261 4.70 -8.42 0.03
N ASN A 262 4.67 -8.02 -1.23
CA ASN A 262 4.11 -6.70 -1.57
C ASN A 262 2.59 -6.76 -1.66
N ASP A 263 1.94 -6.63 -0.51
CA ASP A 263 0.49 -6.53 -0.40
C ASP A 263 0.04 -5.18 0.18
N ARG A 264 0.99 -4.25 0.42
CA ARG A 264 0.74 -2.94 1.07
C ARG A 264 0.99 -1.73 0.17
N VAL A 265 1.81 -1.86 -0.88
CA VAL A 265 2.23 -0.71 -1.69
C VAL A 265 1.86 -0.90 -3.16
N LEU A 266 1.27 0.10 -3.80
CA LEU A 266 1.09 0.17 -5.25
C LEU A 266 1.86 1.37 -5.81
N PHE A 267 2.95 1.09 -6.53
CA PHE A 267 3.75 2.09 -7.21
C PHE A 267 3.07 2.66 -8.47
N ASP A 268 3.34 3.94 -8.77
CA ASP A 268 2.85 4.65 -9.95
C ASP A 268 3.68 4.39 -11.23
N ARG A 269 4.54 3.37 -11.21
CA ARG A 269 5.47 2.99 -12.27
C ARG A 269 5.48 1.48 -12.48
N PRO A 270 5.85 1.01 -13.69
CA PRO A 270 6.25 -0.37 -13.88
C PRO A 270 7.28 -0.75 -12.82
N THR A 271 7.01 -1.84 -12.11
CA THR A 271 7.83 -2.26 -10.98
C THR A 271 8.05 -3.73 -11.09
N PHE A 272 9.27 -4.19 -10.86
CA PHE A 272 9.48 -5.57 -10.48
C PHE A 272 10.22 -5.64 -9.16
N GLY A 273 10.13 -6.78 -8.51
CA GLY A 273 10.68 -6.90 -7.19
C GLY A 273 10.72 -8.31 -6.69
N ASN A 274 11.29 -8.47 -5.52
CA ASN A 274 11.39 -9.76 -4.88
C ASN A 274 11.36 -9.66 -3.36
N SER A 275 11.12 -10.81 -2.76
CA SER A 275 11.43 -11.05 -1.35
C SER A 275 11.79 -12.52 -1.21
N SER A 276 13.06 -12.80 -0.90
CA SER A 276 13.55 -14.15 -0.62
C SER A 276 13.24 -14.63 0.79
N THR A 277 12.15 -14.13 1.39
CA THR A 277 11.69 -14.49 2.73
C THR A 277 10.58 -15.55 2.67
N ALA A 278 10.27 -16.18 3.80
CA ALA A 278 9.18 -17.14 3.93
C ALA A 278 8.70 -17.22 5.39
N VAL A 279 7.50 -17.75 5.60
CA VAL A 279 7.06 -18.17 6.93
C VAL A 279 7.70 -19.53 7.20
N THR A 280 8.79 -19.53 7.97
CA THR A 280 9.62 -20.74 8.17
C THR A 280 9.30 -21.52 9.45
N GLY A 281 8.54 -20.92 10.37
CA GLY A 281 8.20 -21.52 11.67
C GLY A 281 6.72 -21.88 11.82
N GLY A 282 6.44 -22.83 12.72
CA GLY A 282 5.09 -23.24 13.09
C GLY A 282 4.40 -24.18 12.11
N ALA A 283 3.19 -24.62 12.47
CA ALA A 283 2.40 -25.56 11.67
C ALA A 283 1.88 -24.95 10.34
N LEU A 284 1.91 -23.61 10.23
CA LEU A 284 1.44 -22.86 9.06
C LEU A 284 2.60 -22.31 8.22
N TRP A 285 3.76 -22.98 8.24
CA TRP A 285 4.89 -22.63 7.38
C TRP A 285 4.46 -22.61 5.91
N ARG A 286 5.01 -21.67 5.14
CA ARG A 286 4.72 -21.48 3.71
C ARG A 286 5.64 -20.41 3.10
N SER A 287 5.88 -20.53 1.80
CA SER A 287 6.47 -19.47 0.98
C SER A 287 5.56 -18.24 0.89
N LEU A 288 6.09 -17.10 0.45
CA LEU A 288 5.28 -15.91 0.21
C LEU A 288 4.21 -16.09 -0.87
N PRO A 289 4.45 -16.79 -2.00
CA PRO A 289 3.39 -17.07 -2.96
C PRO A 289 2.22 -17.86 -2.38
N ARG A 290 2.51 -18.91 -1.57
CA ARG A 290 1.44 -19.65 -0.90
C ARG A 290 0.77 -18.81 0.18
N LEU A 291 1.51 -18.00 0.94
CA LEU A 291 0.93 -17.03 1.88
C LEU A 291 -0.05 -16.10 1.16
N ALA A 292 0.34 -15.54 0.02
CA ALA A 292 -0.49 -14.64 -0.76
C ALA A 292 -1.81 -15.30 -1.21
N MET A 293 -1.82 -16.61 -1.47
CA MET A 293 -3.04 -17.32 -1.89
C MET A 293 -3.86 -17.90 -0.74
N THR A 294 -3.34 -17.90 0.50
CA THR A 294 -3.96 -18.57 1.66
C THR A 294 -4.18 -17.64 2.86
N ARG A 295 -4.26 -16.33 2.61
CA ARG A 295 -4.63 -15.36 3.65
C ARG A 295 -6.04 -15.66 4.15
N ALA A 296 -6.23 -15.53 5.47
CA ALA A 296 -7.49 -15.89 6.13
C ALA A 296 -8.66 -14.98 5.71
N ASP A 297 -8.37 -13.72 5.41
CA ASP A 297 -9.33 -12.71 4.94
C ASP A 297 -9.73 -12.87 3.46
N GLY A 298 -9.11 -13.81 2.74
CA GLY A 298 -9.34 -14.01 1.31
C GLY A 298 -8.88 -12.85 0.40
N SER A 299 -8.24 -11.80 0.94
CA SER A 299 -7.87 -10.59 0.17
C SER A 299 -6.67 -10.82 -0.74
N GLY A 300 -5.89 -11.87 -0.49
CA GLY A 300 -4.63 -12.16 -1.14
C GLY A 300 -4.68 -12.17 -2.68
N PRO A 301 -5.51 -12.99 -3.34
CA PRO A 301 -5.63 -12.99 -4.80
C PRO A 301 -6.02 -11.63 -5.39
N LEU A 302 -6.87 -10.86 -4.71
CA LEU A 302 -7.24 -9.51 -5.14
C LEU A 302 -6.02 -8.58 -5.09
N ARG A 303 -5.22 -8.62 -4.02
CA ARG A 303 -3.99 -7.81 -3.88
C ARG A 303 -2.95 -8.17 -4.93
N LEU A 304 -2.86 -9.45 -5.31
CA LEU A 304 -2.02 -9.92 -6.40
C LEU A 304 -2.49 -9.43 -7.78
N TRP A 305 -3.80 -9.47 -8.04
CA TRP A 305 -4.38 -8.90 -9.25
C TRP A 305 -4.12 -7.38 -9.35
N GLN A 306 -4.30 -6.63 -8.26
CA GLN A 306 -3.99 -5.20 -8.21
C GLN A 306 -2.54 -4.90 -8.58
N ASN A 307 -1.59 -5.74 -8.14
CA ASN A 307 -0.19 -5.61 -8.52
C ASN A 307 -0.02 -5.73 -10.04
N VAL A 308 -0.62 -6.75 -10.67
CA VAL A 308 -0.52 -6.94 -12.12
C VAL A 308 -1.18 -5.81 -12.91
N GLU A 309 -2.36 -5.34 -12.49
CA GLU A 309 -3.02 -4.18 -13.11
C GLU A 309 -2.16 -2.92 -13.03
N ALA A 310 -1.36 -2.78 -11.98
CA ALA A 310 -0.41 -1.69 -11.80
C ALA A 310 0.93 -1.90 -12.53
N ASN A 311 1.06 -2.95 -13.37
CA ASN A 311 2.30 -3.37 -14.01
C ASN A 311 3.41 -3.74 -13.02
N HIS A 312 3.03 -4.39 -11.91
CA HIS A 312 3.99 -4.90 -10.94
C HIS A 312 4.19 -6.41 -11.09
N LEU A 313 5.45 -6.84 -11.18
CA LEU A 313 5.85 -8.24 -11.24
C LEU A 313 6.70 -8.60 -10.02
N TYR A 314 6.19 -9.46 -9.14
CA TYR A 314 6.95 -9.95 -8.01
C TYR A 314 7.42 -11.39 -8.21
N ILE A 315 8.71 -11.58 -7.96
CA ILE A 315 9.40 -12.86 -8.08
C ILE A 315 9.73 -13.36 -6.69
N HIS A 316 9.34 -14.60 -6.37
CA HIS A 316 9.61 -15.20 -5.07
C HIS A 316 10.13 -16.64 -5.21
N PRO A 317 10.97 -17.10 -4.27
CA PRO A 317 11.28 -18.52 -4.16
C PRO A 317 10.08 -19.34 -3.70
N ALA A 318 9.92 -20.54 -4.24
CA ALA A 318 8.94 -21.54 -3.79
C ALA A 318 9.26 -22.06 -2.37
N HIS A 319 10.48 -21.85 -1.89
CA HIS A 319 10.99 -22.39 -0.64
C HIS A 319 10.82 -23.92 -0.58
N LYS A 320 9.83 -24.41 0.19
CA LYS A 320 9.52 -25.83 0.40
C LYS A 320 8.14 -26.20 -0.16
N ASP A 321 7.42 -25.25 -0.76
CA ASP A 321 6.08 -25.50 -1.31
C ASP A 321 6.13 -26.24 -2.66
N PHE A 322 7.32 -26.41 -3.26
CA PHE A 322 7.50 -27.16 -4.50
C PHE A 322 8.77 -28.00 -4.48
N GLY A 323 8.63 -29.33 -4.42
CA GLY A 323 9.76 -30.26 -4.40
C GLY A 323 9.35 -31.71 -4.16
N GLU A 324 10.34 -32.61 -4.07
CA GLU A 324 10.08 -34.04 -3.88
C GLU A 324 9.50 -34.37 -2.50
N ASP A 325 9.90 -33.61 -1.46
CA ASP A 325 9.50 -33.88 -0.07
C ASP A 325 8.01 -33.64 0.19
N PHE A 326 7.42 -32.62 -0.45
CA PHE A 326 6.05 -32.17 -0.17
C PHE A 326 5.15 -32.11 -1.42
N GLY A 327 5.69 -32.35 -2.60
CA GLY A 327 4.99 -32.16 -3.87
C GLY A 327 4.79 -30.69 -4.21
N ASP A 328 3.64 -30.38 -4.80
CA ASP A 328 3.19 -29.02 -5.09
C ASP A 328 2.11 -28.63 -4.07
N LEU A 329 2.42 -27.63 -3.24
CA LEU A 329 1.54 -27.11 -2.20
C LEU A 329 0.82 -25.82 -2.62
N PHE A 330 1.01 -25.34 -3.85
CA PHE A 330 0.34 -24.15 -4.33
C PHE A 330 -1.15 -24.42 -4.58
N PRO A 331 -2.07 -23.58 -4.05
CA PRO A 331 -3.50 -23.79 -4.26
C PRO A 331 -3.93 -23.68 -5.73
N ALA A 332 -3.23 -22.86 -6.51
CA ALA A 332 -3.46 -22.65 -7.93
C ALA A 332 -2.22 -22.05 -8.60
N ASN A 333 -2.05 -22.32 -9.90
CA ASN A 333 -1.11 -21.58 -10.74
C ASN A 333 -1.80 -20.29 -11.22
N THR A 334 -1.28 -19.11 -10.85
CA THR A 334 -1.86 -17.81 -11.17
C THR A 334 -0.87 -16.97 -11.97
N PRO A 335 -1.33 -16.09 -12.87
CA PRO A 335 -0.44 -15.22 -13.62
C PRO A 335 0.13 -14.06 -12.79
N TYR A 336 -0.24 -13.95 -11.51
CA TYR A 336 0.05 -12.77 -10.70
C TYR A 336 1.40 -12.78 -9.98
N LEU A 337 2.09 -13.93 -9.98
CA LEU A 337 3.37 -14.13 -9.30
C LEU A 337 4.27 -14.98 -10.17
N LEU A 338 5.57 -14.67 -10.16
CA LEU A 338 6.58 -15.56 -10.69
C LEU A 338 7.25 -16.30 -9.55
N VAL A 339 7.18 -17.64 -9.58
CA VAL A 339 7.73 -18.49 -8.54
C VAL A 339 8.97 -19.21 -9.06
N SER A 340 10.12 -18.95 -8.46
CA SER A 340 11.37 -19.66 -8.76
C SER A 340 11.48 -20.94 -7.93
N ARG A 341 12.01 -22.01 -8.52
CA ARG A 341 12.32 -23.24 -7.78
C ARG A 341 13.56 -23.01 -6.91
N GLY A 342 13.42 -23.19 -5.60
CA GLY A 342 14.53 -23.06 -4.66
C GLY A 342 14.18 -22.19 -3.46
N SER A 343 15.22 -21.73 -2.77
CA SER A 343 15.15 -20.84 -1.61
C SER A 343 15.81 -19.50 -1.95
N SER A 344 16.26 -18.75 -0.94
CA SER A 344 16.88 -17.45 -1.15
C SER A 344 17.91 -17.43 -2.28
N GLY A 345 17.79 -16.44 -3.17
CA GLY A 345 18.67 -16.26 -4.32
C GLY A 345 18.24 -16.98 -5.59
N SER A 346 17.30 -17.94 -5.54
CA SER A 346 16.79 -18.60 -6.75
C SER A 346 15.96 -17.68 -7.65
N ASP A 347 15.51 -16.55 -7.10
CA ASP A 347 14.79 -15.49 -7.77
C ASP A 347 15.69 -14.61 -8.67
N ARG A 348 16.99 -14.52 -8.37
CA ARG A 348 17.93 -13.62 -9.07
C ARG A 348 17.99 -13.80 -10.59
N PRO A 349 18.11 -15.02 -11.16
CA PRO A 349 18.19 -15.17 -12.61
C PRO A 349 16.93 -14.66 -13.33
N PHE A 350 15.77 -14.72 -12.66
CA PHE A 350 14.52 -14.20 -13.20
C PHE A 350 14.47 -12.67 -13.11
N MET A 351 14.97 -12.10 -12.01
CA MET A 351 15.11 -10.64 -11.88
C MET A 351 16.10 -10.07 -12.91
N GLU A 352 17.22 -10.76 -13.17
CA GLU A 352 18.22 -10.35 -14.17
C GLU A 352 17.68 -10.43 -15.62
N ALA A 353 16.60 -11.18 -15.85
CA ALA A 353 15.97 -11.33 -17.16
C ALA A 353 14.93 -10.25 -17.47
N VAL A 354 14.45 -9.51 -16.46
CA VAL A 354 13.52 -8.37 -16.58
C VAL A 354 14.30 -7.11 -16.97
#